data_AF-A0A3D5YEY4-F1
#
_entry.id   AF-A0A3D5YEY4-F1
#
_cell.length_a   1.000
_cell.length_b   1.000
_cell.length_c   1.000
_cell.angle_alpha   90.00
_cell.angle_beta   90.00
_cell.angle_gamma   90.00
#
_symmetry.space_group_name_H-M   'P 1'
#
loop_
_entity.id
_entity.type
_entity.pdbx_description
1 polymer ?
#
loop_
_entity_poly.entity_id
_entity_poly.type
_entity_poly.pdbx_seq_one_letter_code
_entity_poly.pdbx_strand_id
1 'polypeptide(L)'
;MVLGDYDIMINTIDMGLKKDITKLFATDSAMKNPSQYQNTKLISLLQQYTDKSSQRVLNEVNNIYAKDMPFVVLGKAFVPMQVKINVAEKLF
;
A
#
# COMPACT_ATOMS: atom_id res chain seq x y z
N MET A 1 -11.35 -1.73 -19.25
CA MET A 1 -10.04 -1.05 -19.12
C MET A 1 -8.99 -2.11 -19.38
N VAL A 2 -8.15 -1.90 -20.39
CA VAL A 2 -7.18 -2.89 -20.87
C VAL A 2 -6.07 -3.00 -19.81
N LEU A 3 -6.07 -4.10 -19.05
CA LEU A 3 -5.13 -4.35 -17.96
C LEU A 3 -3.88 -5.04 -18.55
N GLY A 4 -2.79 -4.28 -18.71
CA GLY A 4 -1.52 -4.79 -19.22
C GLY A 4 -0.78 -3.82 -20.16
N ASP A 5 -1.47 -2.80 -20.70
CA ASP A 5 -0.89 -1.85 -21.66
C ASP A 5 -0.29 -0.62 -20.95
N TYR A 6 0.52 -0.83 -19.92
CA TYR A 6 1.23 0.26 -19.26
C TYR A 6 2.64 -0.17 -18.88
N ASP A 7 3.62 0.69 -19.16
CA ASP A 7 4.99 0.51 -18.69
C ASP A 7 5.14 0.97 -17.23
N ILE A 8 4.43 2.04 -16.85
CA ILE A 8 4.45 2.63 -15.51
C ILE A 8 3.03 3.04 -15.13
N MET A 9 2.61 2.69 -13.92
CA MET A 9 1.34 3.12 -13.34
C MET A 9 1.59 3.95 -12.06
N ILE A 10 0.98 5.13 -12.01
CA ILE A 10 0.96 5.97 -10.80
C ILE A 10 -0.43 5.85 -10.19
N ASN A 11 -0.49 5.39 -8.94
CA ASN A 11 -1.76 5.25 -8.21
C ASN A 11 -1.59 5.58 -6.73
N THR A 12 -2.69 5.99 -6.10
CA THR A 12 -2.76 6.12 -4.64
C THR A 12 -3.20 4.79 -4.04
N ILE A 13 -2.52 4.35 -2.99
CA ILE A 13 -2.87 3.14 -2.26
C ILE A 13 -3.45 3.54 -0.91
N ASP A 14 -4.65 3.07 -0.61
CA ASP A 14 -5.20 3.17 0.73
C ASP A 14 -4.52 2.13 1.64
N MET A 15 -3.72 2.64 2.58
CA MET A 15 -2.94 1.84 3.53
C MET A 15 -3.75 1.44 4.77
N GLY A 16 -4.99 1.94 4.91
CA GLY A 16 -5.83 1.78 6.10
C GLY A 16 -5.12 2.21 7.40
N LEU A 17 -5.68 1.80 8.55
CA LEU A 17 -5.10 2.10 9.86
C LEU A 17 -3.85 1.25 10.18
N LYS A 18 -3.74 0.05 9.61
CA LYS A 18 -2.68 -0.92 9.95
C LYS A 18 -1.40 -0.80 9.13
N LYS A 19 -1.36 0.06 8.09
CA LYS A 19 -0.20 0.20 7.19
C LYS A 19 0.26 -1.14 6.60
N ASP A 20 -0.70 -2.00 6.28
CA ASP A 20 -0.45 -3.36 5.80
C ASP A 20 -0.43 -3.40 4.27
N ILE A 21 0.77 -3.56 3.71
CA ILE A 21 1.00 -3.67 2.26
C ILE A 21 0.91 -5.10 1.75
N THR A 22 0.68 -6.10 2.60
CA THR A 22 0.61 -7.52 2.20
C THR A 22 -0.45 -7.73 1.12
N LYS A 23 -1.57 -7.01 1.21
CA LYS A 23 -2.68 -7.08 0.26
C LYS A 23 -2.32 -6.65 -1.17
N LEU A 24 -1.25 -5.85 -1.33
CA LEU A 24 -0.74 -5.48 -2.65
C LEU A 24 -0.05 -6.66 -3.32
N PHE A 25 0.57 -7.54 -2.56
CA PHE A 25 1.37 -8.64 -3.10
C PHE A 25 0.67 -9.99 -3.05
N ALA A 26 -0.30 -10.17 -2.15
CA ALA A 26 -1.07 -11.40 -1.98
C ALA A 26 -2.28 -11.50 -2.94
N THR A 27 -2.17 -10.95 -4.16
CA THR A 27 -3.25 -10.94 -5.15
C THR A 27 -2.72 -11.03 -6.57
N ASP A 28 -3.43 -11.78 -7.41
CA ASP A 28 -3.17 -11.88 -8.85
C ASP A 28 -3.89 -10.78 -9.65
N SER A 29 -4.65 -9.92 -8.99
CA SER A 29 -5.39 -8.85 -9.66
C SER A 29 -4.46 -7.69 -10.02
N ALA A 30 -4.24 -7.46 -11.31
CA ALA A 30 -3.46 -6.32 -11.80
C ALA A 30 -4.05 -4.94 -11.42
N MET A 31 -5.32 -4.86 -11.01
CA MET A 31 -5.86 -3.61 -10.44
C MET A 31 -5.36 -3.34 -9.02
N LYS A 32 -5.07 -4.38 -8.24
CA LYS A 32 -4.59 -4.29 -6.85
C LYS A 32 -3.07 -4.40 -6.75
N ASN A 33 -2.46 -5.14 -7.68
CA ASN A 33 -1.03 -5.31 -7.86
C ASN A 33 -0.61 -4.91 -9.28
N PRO A 34 -0.51 -3.61 -9.60
CA PRO A 34 -0.15 -3.18 -10.95
C PRO A 34 1.24 -3.61 -11.40
N SER A 35 2.19 -3.77 -10.48
CA SER A 35 3.52 -4.27 -10.85
C SER A 35 3.54 -5.76 -11.16
N GLN A 36 2.45 -6.49 -10.87
CA GLN A 36 2.33 -7.94 -10.99
C GLN A 36 3.46 -8.71 -10.28
N TYR A 37 4.16 -8.04 -9.36
CA TYR A 37 5.30 -8.62 -8.66
C TYR A 37 4.82 -9.71 -7.71
N GLN A 38 5.40 -10.90 -7.83
CA GLN A 38 5.09 -12.05 -7.00
C GLN A 38 6.34 -12.56 -6.28
N ASN A 39 6.30 -12.53 -4.95
CA ASN A 39 7.36 -13.09 -4.11
C ASN A 39 6.76 -13.67 -2.83
N THR A 40 6.66 -14.99 -2.76
CA THR A 40 6.07 -15.72 -1.63
C THR A 40 6.85 -15.50 -0.33
N LYS A 41 8.18 -15.35 -0.41
CA LYS A 41 9.03 -15.00 0.75
C LYS A 41 8.66 -13.62 1.28
N LEU A 42 8.51 -12.63 0.41
CA LEU A 42 8.13 -11.27 0.81
C LEU A 42 6.76 -11.28 1.49
N ILE A 43 5.77 -11.96 0.92
CA ILE A 43 4.42 -12.06 1.49
C ILE A 43 4.47 -12.66 2.91
N SER A 44 5.21 -13.76 3.10
CA SER A 44 5.36 -14.37 4.43
C SER A 44 6.05 -13.45 5.44
N LEU A 45 7.08 -12.72 5.03
CA LEU A 45 7.77 -11.76 5.91
C LEU A 45 6.88 -10.59 6.30
N LEU A 46 6.07 -10.07 5.37
CA LEU A 46 5.11 -8.99 5.65
C LEU A 46 4.01 -9.44 6.61
N GLN A 47 3.52 -10.67 6.47
CA GLN A 47 2.57 -11.27 7.42
C GLN A 47 3.18 -11.39 8.82
N GLN A 48 4.38 -11.96 8.92
CA GLN A 48 5.10 -12.08 10.19
C GLN A 48 5.34 -10.71 10.85
N TYR A 49 5.69 -9.69 10.07
CA TYR A 49 5.91 -8.35 10.57
C TYR A 49 4.62 -7.69 11.08
N THR A 50 3.49 -7.96 10.42
CA THR A 50 2.17 -7.43 10.81
C THR A 50 1.66 -8.09 12.10
N ASP A 51 1.93 -9.39 12.28
CA ASP A 51 1.56 -10.13 13.49
C ASP A 51 2.46 -9.78 14.67
N LYS A 52 3.79 -9.71 14.45
CA LYS A 52 4.77 -9.37 15.46
C LYS A 52 5.96 -8.63 14.85
N SER A 53 6.02 -7.32 15.09
CA SER A 53 7.12 -6.48 14.64
C SER A 53 8.48 -6.99 15.15
N SER A 54 9.40 -7.24 14.21
CA SER A 54 10.76 -7.70 14.48
C SER A 54 11.75 -7.02 13.54
N GLN A 55 12.83 -6.46 14.10
CA GLN A 55 13.85 -5.76 13.31
C GLN A 55 14.51 -6.68 12.28
N ARG A 56 14.69 -7.96 12.62
CA ARG A 56 15.26 -8.95 11.70
C ARG A 56 14.36 -9.14 10.47
N VAL A 57 13.05 -9.26 10.69
CA VAL A 57 12.07 -9.43 9.61
C VAL A 57 12.02 -8.16 8.75
N LEU A 58 12.03 -6.98 9.37
CA LEU A 58 12.08 -5.71 8.67
C LEU A 58 13.32 -5.57 7.77
N ASN A 59 14.49 -5.99 8.26
CA ASN A 59 15.72 -5.95 7.46
C ASN A 59 15.63 -6.87 6.24
N GLU A 60 15.06 -8.07 6.37
CA GLU A 60 14.83 -8.97 5.24
C GLU A 60 13.84 -8.37 4.21
N VAL A 61 12.75 -7.76 4.68
CA VAL A 61 11.79 -7.04 3.82
C VAL A 61 12.51 -5.92 3.06
N ASN A 62 13.28 -5.09 3.75
CA ASN A 62 14.00 -3.97 3.15
C ASN A 62 15.06 -4.45 2.14
N ASN A 63 15.75 -5.57 2.41
CA ASN A 63 16.72 -6.15 1.49
C ASN A 63 16.07 -6.62 0.18
N ILE A 64 14.91 -7.29 0.26
CA ILE A 64 14.14 -7.68 -0.92
C ILE A 64 13.70 -6.43 -1.67
N TYR A 65 13.16 -5.45 -0.96
CA TYR A 65 12.66 -4.22 -1.55
C TYR A 65 13.75 -3.41 -2.28
N ALA A 66 14.94 -3.31 -1.68
CA ALA A 66 16.09 -2.60 -2.26
C ALA A 66 16.64 -3.28 -3.52
N LYS A 67 16.52 -4.62 -3.60
CA LYS A 67 16.98 -5.41 -4.74
C LYS A 67 15.98 -5.42 -5.88
N ASP A 68 14.72 -5.68 -5.55
CA ASP A 68 13.69 -6.01 -6.55
C ASP A 68 12.85 -4.79 -6.94
N MET A 69 12.79 -3.77 -6.08
CA MET A 69 12.08 -2.50 -6.28
C MET A 69 10.67 -2.66 -6.91
N PRO A 70 9.75 -3.39 -6.25
CA PRO A 70 8.46 -3.71 -6.86
C PRO A 70 7.54 -2.51 -7.05
N PHE A 71 7.78 -1.41 -6.32
CA PHE A 71 7.15 -0.11 -6.54
C PHE A 71 8.01 1.01 -5.91
N VAL A 72 7.67 2.26 -6.21
CA VAL A 72 8.31 3.46 -5.63
C VAL A 72 7.27 4.31 -4.92
N VAL A 73 7.58 4.74 -3.69
CA VAL A 73 6.72 5.64 -2.90
C VAL A 73 7.01 7.09 -3.29
N LEU A 74 6.06 7.75 -3.93
CA LEU A 74 6.20 9.16 -4.34
C LEU A 74 5.87 10.15 -3.20
N GLY A 75 5.09 9.72 -2.21
CA GLY A 75 4.70 10.57 -1.08
C GLY A 75 3.39 10.13 -0.44
N LYS A 76 2.79 11.03 0.33
CA LYS A 76 1.46 10.85 0.93
C LYS A 76 0.47 11.77 0.22
N ALA A 77 -0.67 11.22 -0.20
CA ALA A 77 -1.75 12.04 -0.73
C ALA A 77 -2.44 12.80 0.43
N PHE A 78 -2.64 14.10 0.25
CA PHE A 78 -3.46 14.92 1.14
C PHE A 78 -4.83 15.12 0.50
N VAL A 79 -5.89 14.68 1.18
CA VAL A 79 -7.27 14.89 0.74
C VAL A 79 -7.89 15.99 1.62
N PRO A 80 -8.13 17.20 1.09
CA PRO A 80 -8.79 18.25 1.87
C PRO A 80 -10.26 17.86 2.10
N MET A 81 -10.65 17.69 3.36
CA MET A 81 -12.04 17.47 3.74
C MET A 81 -12.74 18.82 3.94
N GLN A 82 -13.69 19.15 3.06
CA GLN A 82 -14.57 20.30 3.27
C GLN A 82 -15.74 19.88 4.16
N VAL A 83 -15.72 20.28 5.43
CA VAL A 83 -16.85 20.09 6.34
C VAL A 83 -17.82 21.26 6.16
N LYS A 84 -19.02 20.98 5.66
CA LYS A 84 -20.12 21.96 5.72
C LYS A 84 -20.60 22.04 7.17
N ILE A 85 -20.27 23.12 7.86
CA ILE A 85 -20.80 23.40 9.20
C ILE A 85 -22.28 23.75 9.04
N ASN A 86 -23.17 22.92 9.57
CA ASN A 86 -24.58 23.23 9.60
C ASN A 86 -24.82 24.26 10.72
N VAL A 87 -24.99 25.53 10.35
CA VAL A 87 -25.06 26.67 11.28
C VAL A 87 -26.30 26.59 12.19
N ALA A 88 -27.28 25.75 11.84
CA ALA A 88 -28.50 25.52 12.62
C ALA A 88 -28.26 24.86 13.99
N GLU A 89 -27.21 24.04 14.16
CA GLU A 89 -26.93 23.38 15.46
C GLU A 89 -26.21 24.30 16.47
N LYS A 90 -25.76 25.50 16.07
CA LYS A 90 -25.08 26.44 16.96
C LYS A 90 -25.98 27.51 17.58
N LEU A 91 -27.24 27.60 17.16
CA LEU A 91 -28.14 28.71 17.51
C LEU A 91 -29.36 28.28 18.34
N PHE A 92 -29.44 27.00 18.76
CA PHE A 92 -30.47 26.49 19.68
C PHE A 92 -29.81 25.84 20.89
#